data_AF-A0A6G8U2P1-F1
#
_entry.id   AF-A0A6G8U2P1-F1
#
_cell.length_a   1.000
_cell.length_b   1.000
_cell.length_c   1.000
_cell.angle_alpha   90.00
_cell.angle_beta   90.00
_cell.angle_gamma   90.00
#
_symmetry.space_group_name_H-M   'P 1'
#
loop_
_entity.id
_entity.type
_entity.pdbx_description
1 polymer ?
#
loop_
_entity_poly.entity_id
_entity_poly.type
_entity_poly.pdbx_seq_one_letter_code
_entity_poly.pdbx_strand_id
1 'polypeptide(L)'
;MPIGDRDRNRLAALIAIVKPAHSIAAKLEAITDEQRDSYAGWEARHERWIEWCKAQQDDEIEDDDARPYAYSLQRYPPPTLRHEVETALFGQAPKIPKTDTEADAARKWMDYLQCL
;
A
#
# COMPACT_ATOMS: atom_id res chain seq x y z
N MET A 1 -11.67 39.57 2.86
CA MET A 1 -10.42 39.55 3.66
C MET A 1 -9.39 38.72 2.92
N PRO A 2 -8.16 39.19 2.72
CA PRO A 2 -7.13 38.40 2.07
C PRO A 2 -6.65 37.30 3.02
N ILE A 3 -6.46 36.09 2.49
CA ILE A 3 -5.90 34.94 3.22
C ILE A 3 -4.44 35.27 3.54
N GLY A 4 -4.12 35.38 4.83
CA GLY A 4 -2.76 35.67 5.29
C GLY A 4 -1.93 34.41 5.49
N ASP A 5 -0.62 34.57 5.70
CA ASP A 5 0.30 33.46 5.97
C ASP A 5 -0.09 32.62 7.20
N ARG A 6 -0.68 33.27 8.20
CA ARG A 6 -1.21 32.60 9.40
C ARG A 6 -2.30 31.58 9.06
N ASP A 7 -3.18 31.92 8.12
CA ASP A 7 -4.30 31.06 7.74
C ASP A 7 -3.81 29.89 6.86
N ARG A 8 -2.85 30.16 5.98
CA ARG A 8 -2.15 29.12 5.20
C ARG A 8 -1.44 28.10 6.10
N ASN A 9 -0.71 28.57 7.11
CA ASN A 9 0.03 27.70 8.03
C ASN A 9 -0.91 26.86 8.92
N ARG A 10 -2.03 27.43 9.37
CA ARG A 10 -3.06 26.68 10.11
C ARG A 10 -3.70 25.61 9.24
N LEU A 11 -4.02 25.93 8.00
CA LEU A 11 -4.60 24.98 7.07
C LEU A 11 -3.63 23.83 6.76
N ALA A 12 -2.34 24.15 6.51
CA ALA A 12 -1.31 23.14 6.29
C ALA A 12 -1.12 22.20 7.50
N ALA A 13 -1.15 22.75 8.73
CA ALA A 13 -1.08 21.95 9.95
C ALA A 13 -2.29 21.02 10.12
N LEU A 14 -3.50 21.50 9.81
CA LEU A 14 -4.71 20.67 9.83
C LEU A 14 -4.67 19.58 8.77
N ILE A 15 -4.21 19.90 7.55
CA ILE A 15 -4.03 18.91 6.48
C ILE A 15 -3.01 17.86 6.90
N ALA A 16 -1.88 18.23 7.50
CA ALA A 16 -0.86 17.29 7.95
C ALA A 16 -1.37 16.33 9.05
N ILE A 17 -2.31 16.77 9.89
CA ILE A 17 -2.96 15.93 10.91
C ILE A 17 -3.99 14.97 10.27
N VAL A 18 -4.81 15.48 9.35
CA VAL A 18 -5.92 14.71 8.74
C VAL A 18 -5.42 13.77 7.64
N LYS A 19 -4.37 14.17 6.93
CA LYS A 19 -3.75 13.46 5.82
C LYS A 19 -2.22 13.58 5.97
N PRO A 20 -1.62 12.72 6.81
CA PRO A 20 -0.17 12.70 6.97
C PRO A 20 0.51 12.52 5.61
N ALA A 21 1.66 13.14 5.39
CA ALA A 21 2.40 13.05 4.12
C ALA A 21 2.74 11.59 3.72
N HIS A 22 2.86 10.69 4.69
CA HIS A 22 3.10 9.27 4.47
C HIS A 22 1.83 8.45 4.18
N SER A 23 0.64 9.04 4.33
CA SER A 23 -0.63 8.35 4.02
C SER A 23 -0.77 8.08 2.54
N ILE A 24 -1.44 6.97 2.18
CA ILE A 24 -1.73 6.65 0.77
C ILE A 24 -2.46 7.80 0.09
N ALA A 25 -3.41 8.42 0.80
CA ALA A 25 -4.19 9.52 0.24
C ALA A 25 -3.35 10.78 -0.07
N ALA A 26 -2.29 11.08 0.70
CA ALA A 26 -1.32 12.12 0.34
C ALA A 26 -0.48 11.73 -0.88
N LYS A 27 -0.03 10.48 -0.93
CA LYS A 27 0.83 9.98 -2.01
C LYS A 27 0.08 9.89 -3.34
N LEU A 28 -1.22 9.56 -3.32
CA LEU A 28 -2.09 9.56 -4.52
C LEU A 28 -2.28 10.97 -5.13
N GLU A 29 -2.18 12.03 -4.32
CA GLU A 29 -2.20 13.42 -4.81
C GLU A 29 -0.85 13.83 -5.40
N ALA A 30 0.25 13.18 -5.00
CA ALA A 30 1.60 13.49 -5.44
C ALA A 30 2.04 12.76 -6.72
N ILE A 31 1.36 11.67 -7.10
CA ILE A 31 1.62 10.92 -8.35
C ILE A 31 0.88 11.52 -9.56
N THR A 32 1.29 11.12 -10.77
CA THR A 32 0.63 11.57 -12.01
C THR A 32 -0.79 11.01 -12.15
N ASP A 33 -1.62 11.66 -12.97
CA ASP A 33 -2.98 11.18 -13.24
C ASP A 33 -2.97 9.77 -13.86
N GLU A 34 -2.03 9.47 -14.76
CA GLU A 34 -1.87 8.12 -15.32
C GLU A 34 -1.55 7.08 -14.24
N GLN A 35 -0.68 7.42 -13.28
CA GLN A 35 -0.36 6.53 -12.16
C GLN A 35 -1.56 6.34 -11.24
N ARG A 36 -2.37 7.40 -11.03
CA ARG A 36 -3.61 7.35 -10.24
C ARG A 36 -4.65 6.45 -10.92
N ASP A 37 -4.83 6.57 -12.23
CA ASP A 37 -5.73 5.72 -13.01
C ASP A 37 -5.25 4.26 -12.99
N SER A 38 -3.94 4.02 -13.09
CA SER A 38 -3.36 2.69 -12.94
C SER A 38 -3.61 2.11 -11.55
N TYR A 39 -3.53 2.93 -10.49
CA TYR A 39 -3.84 2.51 -9.12
C TYR A 39 -5.32 2.15 -8.97
N ALA A 40 -6.24 3.01 -9.42
CA ALA A 40 -7.68 2.75 -9.38
C ALA A 40 -8.06 1.49 -10.17
N GLY A 41 -7.44 1.27 -11.34
CA GLY A 41 -7.64 0.05 -12.12
C GLY A 41 -7.08 -1.19 -11.43
N TRP A 42 -6.00 -1.08 -10.66
CA TRP A 42 -5.50 -2.16 -9.82
C TRP A 42 -6.42 -2.44 -8.63
N GLU A 43 -6.89 -1.41 -7.92
CA GLU A 43 -7.80 -1.51 -6.78
C GLU A 43 -9.07 -2.27 -7.17
N ALA A 44 -9.72 -1.88 -8.27
CA ALA A 44 -10.91 -2.56 -8.77
C ALA A 44 -10.66 -4.03 -9.20
N ARG A 45 -9.44 -4.38 -9.63
CA ARG A 45 -9.09 -5.79 -9.90
C ARG A 45 -8.84 -6.55 -8.59
N HIS A 46 -8.21 -5.90 -7.62
CA HIS A 46 -7.88 -6.49 -6.33
C HIS A 46 -9.15 -6.76 -5.51
N GLU A 47 -10.11 -5.83 -5.49
CA GLU A 47 -11.43 -6.02 -4.87
C GLU A 47 -12.17 -7.22 -5.48
N ARG A 48 -12.24 -7.29 -6.81
CA ARG A 48 -12.84 -8.44 -7.51
C ARG A 48 -12.16 -9.76 -7.19
N TRP A 49 -10.85 -9.75 -7.01
CA TRP A 49 -10.10 -10.94 -6.59
C TRP A 49 -10.45 -11.35 -5.15
N ILE A 50 -10.56 -10.38 -4.22
CA ILE A 50 -11.01 -10.64 -2.85
C ILE A 50 -12.42 -11.25 -2.85
N GLU A 51 -13.36 -10.66 -3.58
CA GLU A 51 -14.72 -11.18 -3.72
C GLU A 51 -14.73 -12.60 -4.27
N TRP A 52 -13.93 -12.86 -5.31
CA TRP A 52 -13.77 -14.20 -5.87
C TRP A 52 -13.24 -15.21 -4.85
N CYS A 53 -12.23 -14.84 -4.05
CA CYS A 53 -11.69 -15.67 -2.97
C CYS A 53 -12.74 -15.97 -1.89
N LYS A 54 -13.50 -14.96 -1.47
CA LYS A 54 -14.57 -15.12 -0.47
C LYS A 54 -15.70 -16.02 -0.99
N ALA A 55 -16.01 -15.93 -2.28
CA ALA A 55 -17.02 -16.76 -2.92
C ALA A 55 -16.58 -18.22 -3.14
N GLN A 56 -15.30 -18.56 -2.99
CA GLN A 56 -14.86 -19.95 -3.03
C GLN A 56 -15.31 -20.65 -1.75
N GLN A 57 -16.08 -21.73 -1.90
CA GLN A 57 -16.46 -22.57 -0.78
C GLN A 57 -15.31 -23.52 -0.49
N ASP A 58 -14.67 -23.32 0.66
CA ASP A 58 -13.56 -24.14 1.15
C ASP A 58 -13.88 -24.55 2.59
N ASP A 59 -14.19 -25.84 2.78
CA ASP A 59 -14.57 -26.40 4.07
C ASP A 59 -13.40 -26.42 5.07
N GLU A 60 -12.15 -26.21 4.61
CA GLU A 60 -10.97 -26.08 5.48
C GLU A 60 -10.79 -24.65 6.02
N ILE A 61 -11.47 -23.66 5.43
CA ILE A 61 -11.38 -22.25 5.80
C ILE A 61 -12.77 -21.73 6.20
N GLU A 62 -13.09 -21.86 7.49
CA GLU A 62 -14.35 -21.38 8.07
C GLU A 62 -14.52 -19.86 7.99
N ASP A 63 -13.41 -19.10 8.01
CA ASP A 63 -13.43 -17.64 7.94
C ASP A 63 -13.26 -17.14 6.50
N ASP A 64 -14.34 -16.62 5.93
CA ASP A 64 -14.34 -16.00 4.60
C ASP A 64 -13.28 -14.89 4.47
N ASP A 65 -13.00 -14.14 5.53
CA ASP A 65 -11.99 -13.06 5.52
C ASP A 65 -10.55 -13.59 5.51
N ALA A 66 -10.33 -14.84 5.91
CA ALA A 66 -9.02 -15.50 5.84
C ALA A 66 -8.73 -16.10 4.46
N ARG A 67 -9.76 -16.33 3.62
CA ARG A 67 -9.59 -16.96 2.29
C ARG A 67 -8.64 -16.19 1.37
N PRO A 68 -8.73 -14.86 1.20
CA PRO A 68 -7.78 -14.12 0.35
C PRO A 68 -6.33 -14.37 0.75
N TYR A 69 -6.02 -14.40 2.05
CA TYR A 69 -4.67 -14.71 2.52
C TYR A 69 -4.26 -16.14 2.15
N ALA A 70 -5.13 -17.13 2.38
CA ALA A 70 -4.84 -18.52 2.02
C ALA A 70 -4.59 -18.71 0.52
N TYR A 71 -5.44 -18.13 -0.33
CA TYR A 71 -5.30 -18.20 -1.80
C TYR A 71 -4.00 -17.55 -2.29
N SER A 72 -3.56 -16.46 -1.64
CA SER A 72 -2.29 -15.82 -1.97
C SER A 72 -1.07 -16.75 -1.81
N LEU A 73 -1.17 -17.74 -0.92
CA LEU A 73 -0.13 -18.76 -0.68
C LEU A 73 -0.22 -19.95 -1.65
N GLN A 74 -1.41 -20.25 -2.20
CA GLN A 74 -1.70 -21.46 -2.99
C GLN A 74 -1.48 -21.31 -4.51
N ARG A 75 -0.66 -20.35 -4.96
CA ARG A 75 -0.40 -20.01 -6.39
C ARG A 75 -1.53 -19.28 -7.12
N TYR A 76 -2.51 -18.72 -6.41
CA TYR A 76 -3.48 -17.76 -6.95
C TYR A 76 -3.19 -16.37 -6.40
N PRO A 77 -2.06 -15.75 -6.81
CA PRO A 77 -1.65 -14.48 -6.24
C PRO A 77 -2.64 -13.37 -6.59
N PRO A 78 -2.76 -12.35 -5.73
CA PRO A 78 -3.53 -11.16 -6.05
C PRO A 78 -2.96 -10.46 -7.29
N PRO A 79 -3.79 -9.65 -7.98
CA PRO A 79 -3.32 -8.80 -9.06
C PRO A 79 -2.14 -7.91 -8.62
N THR A 80 -1.10 -7.84 -9.44
CA THR A 80 0.08 -7.01 -9.14
C THR A 80 -0.15 -5.57 -9.54
N LEU A 81 0.34 -4.65 -8.71
CA LEU A 81 0.42 -3.23 -9.03
C LEU A 81 1.62 -2.99 -9.96
N ARG A 82 1.53 -2.01 -10.87
CA ARG A 82 2.69 -1.63 -11.70
C ARG A 82 3.81 -1.13 -10.80
N HIS A 83 5.03 -1.59 -11.07
CA HIS A 83 6.20 -1.30 -10.25
C HIS A 83 6.45 0.21 -10.04
N GLU A 84 6.22 1.03 -11.07
CA GLU A 84 6.36 2.49 -10.98
C GLU A 84 5.38 3.12 -9.99
N VAL A 85 4.13 2.63 -9.94
CA VAL A 85 3.07 3.11 -9.05
C VAL A 85 3.30 2.58 -7.65
N GLU A 86 3.67 1.31 -7.52
CA GLU A 86 4.02 0.68 -6.25
C GLU A 86 5.18 1.42 -5.57
N THR A 87 6.26 1.71 -6.30
CA THR A 87 7.42 2.43 -5.76
C THR A 87 7.06 3.85 -5.35
N ALA A 88 6.22 4.54 -6.13
CA ALA A 88 5.79 5.90 -5.81
C ALA A 88 4.89 5.96 -4.55
N LEU A 89 4.04 4.95 -4.34
CA LEU A 89 3.10 4.91 -3.21
C LEU A 89 3.71 4.29 -1.94
N PHE A 90 4.53 3.27 -2.07
CA PHE A 90 5.00 2.48 -0.92
C PHE A 90 6.49 2.60 -0.67
N GLY A 91 7.22 3.29 -1.54
CA GLY A 91 8.67 3.32 -1.54
C GLY A 91 9.27 2.05 -2.11
N GLN A 92 10.58 1.97 -2.13
CA GLN A 92 11.29 0.77 -2.55
C GLN A 92 11.55 -0.11 -1.32
N ALA A 93 10.76 -1.18 -1.16
CA ALA A 93 10.97 -2.14 -0.09
C ALA A 93 12.41 -2.69 -0.14
N PRO A 94 13.07 -2.88 1.03
CA PRO A 94 14.42 -3.39 1.07
C PRO A 94 14.44 -4.81 0.51
N LYS A 95 15.35 -5.07 -0.44
CA LYS A 95 15.53 -6.43 -0.97
C LYS A 95 16.21 -7.27 0.09
N ILE A 96 15.54 -8.33 0.55
CA ILE A 96 16.09 -9.34 1.46
C ILE A 96 16.36 -10.62 0.65
N PRO A 97 17.62 -10.88 0.25
CA PRO A 97 18.01 -12.14 -0.37
C PRO A 97 17.65 -13.35 0.49
N LYS A 98 17.31 -14.48 -0.15
CA LYS A 98 17.07 -15.76 0.56
C LYS A 98 18.29 -16.28 1.31
N THR A 99 19.47 -15.76 1.01
CA THR A 99 20.75 -16.10 1.65
C THR A 99 21.02 -15.29 2.91
N ASP A 100 20.22 -14.25 3.19
CA ASP A 100 20.38 -13.45 4.40
C ASP A 100 20.01 -14.28 5.63
N THR A 101 20.76 -14.08 6.70
CA THR A 101 20.36 -14.55 8.03
C THR A 101 19.17 -13.72 8.53
N GLU A 102 18.37 -14.27 9.45
CA GLU A 102 17.27 -13.52 10.07
C GLU A 102 17.72 -12.21 10.71
N ALA A 103 18.93 -12.18 11.29
CA ALA A 103 19.51 -10.97 11.88
C ALA A 103 19.84 -9.91 10.82
N ASP A 104 20.35 -10.31 9.64
CA ASP A 104 20.64 -9.39 8.54
C ASP A 104 19.36 -8.86 7.91
N ALA A 105 18.36 -9.72 7.74
CA ALA A 105 17.03 -9.35 7.27
C ALA A 105 16.38 -8.34 8.22
N ALA A 106 16.41 -8.60 9.52
CA ALA A 106 15.86 -7.71 10.55
C ALA A 106 16.55 -6.35 10.56
N ARG A 107 17.88 -6.31 10.47
CA ARG A 107 18.64 -5.06 10.41
C ARG A 107 18.29 -4.23 9.17
N LYS A 108 18.30 -4.84 7.98
CA LYS A 108 17.92 -4.15 6.72
C LYS A 108 16.51 -3.58 6.77
N TRP A 109 15.59 -4.29 7.44
CA TRP A 109 14.23 -3.81 7.66
C TRP A 109 14.16 -2.63 8.62
N MET A 110 14.89 -2.69 9.74
CA MET A 110 14.93 -1.60 10.73
C MET A 110 15.58 -0.33 10.15
N ASP A 111 16.63 -0.47 9.35
CA ASP A 111 17.29 0.65 8.66
C ASP A 111 16.32 1.31 7.67
N TYR A 112 15.52 0.52 6.93
CA TYR A 112 14.48 1.03 6.04
C TYR A 112 13.41 1.83 6.77
N LEU A 113 12.95 1.35 7.94
CA LEU A 113 11.94 2.03 8.74
C LEU A 113 12.43 3.35 9.36
N GLN A 114 13.74 3.51 9.58
CA GLN A 114 14.33 4.76 10.08
C GLN A 114 14.51 5.83 8.99
N CYS A 115 14.45 5.45 7.72
CA CYS A 115 14.56 6.36 6.57
C CYS A 115 13.19 6.77 5.97
N LEU A 116 12.08 6.25 6.52
CA LEU A 116 10.69 6.62 6.20
C LEU A 116 10.18 7.70 7.15
#